data_AF-T0HBX5-F1
#
_entry.id   AF-T0HBX5-F1
#
_cell.length_a   1.000
_cell.length_b   1.000
_cell.length_c   1.000
_cell.angle_alpha   90.00
_cell.angle_beta   90.00
_cell.angle_gamma   90.00
#
_symmetry.space_group_name_H-M   'P 1'
#
loop_
_entity.id
_entity.type
_entity.pdbx_description
1 polymer ?
#
loop_
_entity_poly.entity_id
_entity_poly.type
_entity_poly.pdbx_seq_one_letter_code
_entity_poly.pdbx_strand_id
1 'polypeptide(L)'
;MRGEASFEADGETYVITMNADALMMAENITGKPISTILALFDSGAHLGMTAALAWSGTYRQYAIPYDEMADRVLRWGVPMVREAVSKAMQHAWPEKEEEEANPPKRGRRKAAAGTG
;
A
#
# COMPACT_ATOMS: atom_id res chain seq x y z
N MET A 1 10.59 -1.50 -12.67
CA MET A 1 10.96 -1.13 -11.29
C MET A 1 10.47 -2.23 -10.39
N ARG A 2 11.32 -2.76 -9.50
CA ARG A 2 10.91 -3.71 -8.45
C ARG A 2 10.87 -2.92 -7.16
N GLY A 3 9.75 -2.95 -6.47
CA GLY A 3 9.66 -2.36 -5.15
C GLY A 3 9.94 -3.42 -4.12
N GLU A 4 10.98 -3.23 -3.32
CA GLU A 4 11.38 -4.19 -2.30
C GLU A 4 11.44 -3.49 -0.95
N ALA A 5 10.96 -4.17 0.08
CA ALA A 5 11.12 -3.74 1.46
C ALA A 5 11.28 -4.96 2.35
N SER A 6 12.08 -4.83 3.40
CA SER A 6 12.31 -5.90 4.36
C SER A 6 11.73 -5.56 5.74
N PHE A 7 11.44 -6.62 6.50
CA PHE A 7 11.09 -6.55 7.91
C PHE A 7 11.68 -7.75 8.65
N GLU A 8 11.85 -7.61 9.97
CA GLU A 8 12.37 -8.69 10.82
C GLU A 8 11.22 -9.35 11.58
N ALA A 9 11.06 -10.65 11.42
CA ALA A 9 10.07 -11.43 12.16
C ALA A 9 10.58 -12.85 12.40
N ASP A 10 10.17 -13.47 13.50
CA ASP A 10 10.60 -14.84 13.87
C ASP A 10 12.14 -15.05 13.90
N GLY A 11 12.91 -13.98 14.12
CA GLY A 11 14.38 -14.01 14.10
C GLY A 11 15.00 -14.06 12.69
N GLU A 12 14.19 -13.86 11.65
CA GLU A 12 14.61 -13.85 10.24
C GLU A 12 14.25 -12.52 9.56
N THR A 13 15.00 -12.16 8.53
CA THR A 13 14.67 -11.02 7.67
C THR A 13 13.83 -11.49 6.48
N TYR A 14 12.59 -11.01 6.42
CA TYR A 14 11.68 -11.26 5.31
C TYR A 14 11.72 -10.10 4.33
N VAL A 15 11.69 -10.41 3.03
CA VAL A 15 11.65 -9.42 1.94
C VAL A 15 10.32 -9.52 1.20
N ILE A 16 9.63 -8.39 1.07
CA ILE A 16 8.43 -8.25 0.25
C ILE A 16 8.84 -7.62 -1.08
N THR A 17 8.68 -8.34 -2.18
CA THR A 17 8.92 -7.85 -3.54
C THR A 17 7.60 -7.56 -4.24
N MET A 18 7.29 -6.28 -4.43
CA MET A 18 6.11 -5.81 -5.13
C MET A 18 6.42 -5.47 -6.59
N ASN A 19 5.71 -6.14 -7.50
CA ASN A 19 5.77 -5.94 -8.94
C ASN A 19 4.41 -6.30 -9.57
N ALA A 20 4.26 -6.15 -10.89
CA ALA A 20 3.02 -6.46 -11.58
C ALA A 20 2.52 -7.89 -11.33
N ASP A 21 3.43 -8.88 -11.27
CA ASP A 21 3.07 -10.26 -11.00
C ASP A 21 2.51 -10.46 -9.58
N ALA A 22 3.11 -9.82 -8.58
CA ALA A 22 2.61 -9.85 -7.21
C ALA A 22 1.20 -9.25 -7.11
N LEU A 23 0.94 -8.15 -7.82
CA LEU A 23 -0.39 -7.55 -7.85
C LEU A 23 -1.41 -8.45 -8.54
N MET A 24 -1.06 -9.06 -9.68
CA MET A 24 -1.94 -10.02 -10.37
C MET A 24 -2.24 -11.25 -9.49
N MET A 25 -1.26 -11.74 -8.73
CA MET A 25 -1.49 -12.83 -7.77
C MET A 25 -2.44 -12.42 -6.65
N ALA A 26 -2.35 -11.17 -6.16
CA ALA A 26 -3.29 -10.64 -5.17
C ALA A 26 -4.72 -10.51 -5.73
N GLU A 27 -4.90 -10.13 -6.99
CA GLU A 27 -6.23 -10.14 -7.65
C GLU A 27 -6.79 -11.56 -7.71
N ASN A 28 -5.99 -12.51 -8.15
CA ASN A 28 -6.42 -13.91 -8.31
C ASN A 28 -6.89 -14.51 -6.98
N ILE A 29 -6.17 -14.25 -5.89
CA ILE A 29 -6.51 -14.86 -4.59
C ILE A 29 -7.68 -14.17 -3.90
N THR A 30 -7.86 -12.87 -4.11
CA THR A 30 -8.94 -12.10 -3.47
C THR A 30 -10.20 -12.03 -4.33
N GLY A 31 -10.11 -12.31 -5.63
CA GLY A 31 -11.17 -12.11 -6.60
C GLY A 31 -11.57 -10.64 -6.78
N LYS A 32 -10.69 -9.70 -6.44
CA LYS A 32 -10.95 -8.25 -6.47
C LYS A 32 -9.98 -7.54 -7.41
N PRO A 33 -10.40 -6.45 -8.07
CA PRO A 33 -9.49 -5.60 -8.83
C PRO A 33 -8.41 -4.95 -7.94
N ILE A 34 -7.20 -4.74 -8.47
CA ILE A 34 -6.08 -4.06 -7.76
C ILE A 34 -6.53 -2.76 -7.10
N SER A 35 -7.28 -1.92 -7.81
CA SER A 35 -7.76 -0.63 -7.27
C SER A 35 -8.59 -0.79 -5.99
N THR A 36 -9.38 -1.86 -5.90
CA THR A 36 -10.15 -2.18 -4.70
C THR A 36 -9.26 -2.73 -3.60
N ILE A 37 -8.30 -3.58 -3.94
CA ILE A 37 -7.34 -4.13 -2.97
C ILE A 37 -6.54 -3.00 -2.30
N LEU A 38 -6.02 -2.07 -3.10
CA LEU A 38 -5.24 -0.93 -2.60
C LEU A 38 -6.09 0.01 -1.73
N ALA A 39 -7.30 0.37 -2.17
CA ALA A 39 -8.18 1.23 -1.36
C ALA A 39 -8.54 0.59 0.00
N LEU A 40 -8.83 -0.71 0.02
CA LEU A 40 -9.13 -1.44 1.25
C LEU A 40 -7.89 -1.62 2.12
N PHE A 41 -6.72 -1.84 1.52
CA PHE A 41 -5.45 -1.82 2.21
C PHE A 41 -5.23 -0.45 2.85
N ASP A 42 -5.28 0.66 2.12
CA ASP A 42 -5.03 2.01 2.63
C ASP A 42 -5.99 2.42 3.75
N SER A 43 -7.25 1.99 3.68
CA SER A 43 -8.23 2.22 4.75
C SER A 43 -7.85 1.61 6.11
N GLY A 44 -6.97 0.60 6.13
CA GLY A 44 -6.58 -0.12 7.34
C GLY A 44 -7.65 -1.07 7.89
N ALA A 45 -8.85 -1.09 7.31
CA ALA A 45 -9.99 -1.84 7.82
C ALA A 45 -9.97 -3.34 7.46
N HIS A 46 -9.11 -3.77 6.52
CA HIS A 46 -9.14 -5.12 5.96
C HIS A 46 -7.81 -5.86 6.09
N LEU A 47 -7.66 -6.60 7.19
CA LEU A 47 -6.50 -7.48 7.42
C LEU A 47 -6.26 -8.49 6.29
N GLY A 48 -7.34 -8.98 5.67
CA GLY A 48 -7.25 -9.88 4.52
C GLY A 48 -6.51 -9.27 3.33
N MET A 49 -6.59 -7.94 3.12
CA MET A 49 -5.86 -7.27 2.04
C MET A 49 -4.38 -7.13 2.36
N THR A 50 -4.04 -6.84 3.62
CA THR A 50 -2.65 -6.87 4.08
C THR A 50 -2.04 -8.26 3.91
N ALA A 51 -2.76 -9.32 4.29
CA ALA A 51 -2.30 -10.70 4.10
C ALA A 51 -2.15 -11.07 2.61
N ALA A 52 -3.10 -10.70 1.76
CA ALA A 52 -3.02 -10.95 0.32
C ALA A 52 -1.80 -10.28 -0.33
N LEU A 53 -1.54 -9.01 -0.01
CA LEU A 53 -0.39 -8.27 -0.55
C LEU A 53 0.94 -8.76 0.02
N ALA A 54 1.01 -9.05 1.32
CA ALA A 54 2.19 -9.63 1.93
C ALA A 54 2.50 -11.01 1.34
N TRP A 55 1.48 -11.85 1.17
CA TRP A 55 1.62 -13.16 0.51
C TRP A 55 2.12 -13.03 -0.91
N SER A 56 1.46 -12.22 -1.74
CA SER A 56 1.84 -12.13 -3.15
C SER A 56 3.25 -11.58 -3.33
N GLY A 57 3.69 -10.65 -2.47
CA GLY A 57 5.04 -10.11 -2.49
C GLY A 57 6.12 -11.05 -1.96
N THR A 58 5.77 -12.07 -1.18
CA THR A 58 6.72 -13.05 -0.60
C THR A 58 6.69 -14.41 -1.29
N TYR A 59 5.61 -14.73 -2.01
CA TYR A 59 5.32 -16.06 -2.55
C TYR A 59 6.47 -16.62 -3.40
N ARG A 60 7.07 -15.80 -4.27
CA ARG A 60 8.16 -16.28 -5.14
C ARG A 60 9.44 -16.64 -4.41
N GLN A 61 9.70 -16.01 -3.26
CA GLN A 61 10.94 -16.20 -2.53
C GLN A 61 10.82 -17.29 -1.47
N TYR A 62 9.66 -17.39 -0.83
CA TYR A 62 9.47 -18.25 0.34
C TYR A 62 8.44 -19.37 0.12
N ALA A 63 7.71 -19.35 -0.99
CA ALA A 63 6.67 -20.33 -1.35
C ALA A 63 5.64 -20.60 -0.22
N ILE A 64 5.34 -19.57 0.57
CA ILE A 64 4.42 -19.66 1.71
C ILE A 64 3.00 -19.91 1.18
N PRO A 65 2.28 -20.92 1.69
CA PRO A 65 0.86 -21.12 1.38
C PRO A 65 -0.01 -19.92 1.82
N TYR A 66 -1.02 -19.57 1.02
CA TYR A 66 -1.84 -18.38 1.31
C TYR A 66 -2.70 -18.54 2.57
N ASP A 67 -3.20 -19.75 2.83
CA ASP A 67 -4.01 -20.11 3.99
C ASP A 67 -3.28 -19.87 5.32
N GLU A 68 -1.95 -19.99 5.33
CA GLU A 68 -1.13 -19.68 6.52
C GLU A 68 -0.82 -18.18 6.67
N MET A 69 -0.99 -17.36 5.64
CA MET A 69 -0.47 -15.99 5.67
C MET A 69 -1.21 -15.11 6.68
N ALA A 70 -2.52 -15.27 6.84
CA ALA A 70 -3.28 -14.48 7.81
C ALA A 70 -2.74 -14.66 9.24
N ASP A 71 -2.47 -15.90 9.65
CA ASP A 71 -1.92 -16.23 10.96
C ASP A 71 -0.48 -15.74 11.12
N ARG A 72 0.33 -15.83 10.05
CA ARG A 72 1.69 -15.29 10.03
C ARG A 72 1.70 -13.78 10.19
N VAL A 73 0.85 -13.05 9.47
CA VAL A 73 0.73 -11.59 9.58
C VAL A 73 0.32 -11.17 10.99
N LEU A 74 -0.58 -11.91 11.64
CA LEU A 74 -0.95 -11.67 13.03
C LEU A 74 0.23 -11.90 14.00
N ARG A 75 1.01 -12.96 13.76
CA ARG A 75 2.19 -13.29 14.57
C ARG A 75 3.34 -12.30 14.41
N TRP A 76 3.66 -11.94 13.17
CA TRP A 76 4.71 -10.98 12.82
C TRP A 76 4.34 -9.56 13.26
N GLY A 77 3.05 -9.27 13.33
CA GLY A 77 2.51 -7.97 13.70
C GLY A 77 2.00 -7.23 12.47
N VAL A 78 0.68 -6.98 12.46
CA VAL A 78 -0.01 -6.29 11.37
C VAL A 78 0.64 -4.94 11.00
N PRO A 79 1.01 -4.06 11.95
CA PRO A 79 1.59 -2.76 11.60
C PRO A 79 2.92 -2.89 10.84
N MET A 80 3.77 -3.82 11.27
CA MET A 80 5.09 -4.06 10.68
C MET A 80 4.97 -4.57 9.24
N VAL A 81 4.14 -5.59 9.03
CA VAL A 81 3.92 -6.15 7.70
C VAL A 81 3.30 -5.11 6.77
N ARG A 82 2.32 -4.35 7.28
CA ARG A 82 1.69 -3.27 6.53
C ARG A 82 2.71 -2.22 6.09
N GLU A 83 3.59 -1.78 6.99
CA GLU A 83 4.64 -0.81 6.68
C GLU A 83 5.58 -1.34 5.60
N ALA A 84 6.00 -2.60 5.69
CA ALA A 84 6.83 -3.23 4.67
C ALA A 84 6.12 -3.29 3.30
N VAL A 85 4.83 -3.67 3.27
CA VAL A 85 4.03 -3.65 2.04
C VAL A 85 3.94 -2.23 1.46
N SER A 86 3.66 -1.22 2.29
CA SER A 86 3.59 0.19 1.86
C SER A 86 4.92 0.67 1.27
N LYS A 87 6.05 0.39 1.94
CA LYS A 87 7.39 0.74 1.44
C LYS A 87 7.71 0.04 0.12
N ALA A 88 7.38 -1.25 0.00
CA ALA A 88 7.57 -1.99 -1.24
C ALA A 88 6.71 -1.39 -2.37
N MET A 89 5.46 -1.02 -2.11
CA MET A 89 4.59 -0.34 -3.09
C MET A 89 5.18 1.00 -3.54
N GLN A 90 5.65 1.85 -2.60
CA GLN A 90 6.28 3.13 -2.90
C GLN A 90 7.56 2.98 -3.73
N HIS A 91 8.37 1.96 -3.47
CA HIS A 91 9.56 1.68 -4.28
C HIS A 91 9.21 1.15 -5.69
N ALA A 92 8.12 0.39 -5.82
CA ALA A 92 7.68 -0.15 -7.10
C ALA A 92 7.06 0.92 -8.00
N TRP A 93 6.26 1.80 -7.40
CA TRP A 93 5.63 2.97 -8.00
C TRP A 93 5.93 4.20 -7.16
N PRO A 94 7.12 4.81 -7.34
CA PRO A 94 7.40 6.08 -6.71
C PRO A 94 6.40 7.08 -7.27
N GLU A 95 5.39 7.44 -6.47
CA GLU A 95 4.57 8.59 -6.76
C GLU A 95 5.53 9.78 -6.89
N LYS A 96 5.39 10.56 -7.97
CA LYS A 96 5.96 11.91 -7.96
C LYS A 96 5.31 12.59 -6.77
N GLU A 97 6.12 12.96 -5.77
CA GLU A 97 5.69 13.83 -4.67
C GLU A 97 4.78 14.92 -5.27
N GLU A 98 3.48 14.86 -4.97
CA GLU A 98 2.60 15.98 -5.28
C GLU A 98 3.11 17.14 -4.41
N GLU A 99 3.63 18.18 -5.08
CA GLU A 99 3.88 19.48 -4.47
C GLU A 99 2.61 19.98 -3.78
N GLU A 100 2.47 19.71 -2.49
CA GLU A 100 1.53 20.40 -1.63
C GLU A 100 1.93 21.88 -1.55
N ALA A 101 1.21 22.74 -2.27
CA ALA A 101 0.38 23.80 -1.68
C ALA A 101 0.02 24.85 -2.74
N ASN A 102 -1.22 24.77 -3.25
CA ASN A 102 -1.87 25.90 -3.90
C ASN A 102 -1.84 27.13 -2.96
N PRO A 103 -1.21 28.26 -3.33
CA PRO A 103 -1.32 29.47 -2.52
C PRO A 103 -2.77 29.97 -2.51
N PRO A 104 -3.29 30.49 -1.37
CA PRO A 104 -4.70 30.83 -1.24
C PRO A 104 -5.11 31.91 -2.26
N LYS A 105 -6.25 31.68 -2.92
CA LYS A 105 -6.90 32.63 -3.85
C LYS A 105 -7.01 34.01 -3.20
N ARG A 106 -6.19 34.94 -3.68
CA ARG A 106 -6.26 36.37 -3.39
C ARG A 106 -7.69 36.87 -3.61
N GLY A 107 -8.35 37.25 -2.52
CA GLY A 107 -9.72 37.74 -2.51
C GLY A 107 -9.94 38.87 -3.51
N ARG A 108 -10.72 38.57 -4.56
CA ARG A 108 -11.25 39.55 -5.50
C ARG A 108 -12.42 40.27 -4.85
N ARG A 109 -12.16 41.23 -3.94
CA ARG A 109 -13.22 42.18 -3.53
C ARG A 109 -13.23 43.35 -4.50
N LYS A 110 -14.11 43.19 -5.48
CA LYS A 110 -14.48 44.13 -6.54
C LYS A 110 -14.91 45.47 -5.92
N ALA A 111 -14.40 46.56 -6.46
CA ALA A 111 -14.97 47.89 -6.31
C ALA A 111 -16.43 47.88 -6.79
N ALA A 112 -17.31 48.53 -6.03
CA ALA A 112 -18.58 49.05 -6.49
C ALA A 112 -18.80 50.42 -5.83
N ALA A 113 -19.02 51.42 -6.67
CA ALA A 113 -19.23 52.82 -6.33
C ALA A 113 -20.74 53.17 -6.28
N GLY A 114 -21.09 54.26 -5.59
CA GLY A 114 -22.40 54.95 -5.59
C GLY A 114 -23.45 54.32 -4.67
N THR A 115 -24.30 55.03 -3.90
CA THR A 115 -24.82 56.41 -3.93
C THR A 115 -25.53 56.67 -2.59
N GLY A 116 -25.42 57.89 -2.04
CA GLY A 116 -26.14 58.34 -0.85
C GLY A 116 -25.63 59.70 -0.38
#